data_AF-A0AAD9XQA7-F1
#
_entry.id   AF-A0AAD9XQA7-F1
#
_cell.length_a   1.000
_cell.length_b   1.000
_cell.length_c   1.000
_cell.angle_alpha   90.00
_cell.angle_beta   90.00
_cell.angle_gamma   90.00
#
_symmetry.space_group_name_H-M   'P 1'
#
loop_
_entity.id
_entity.type
_entity.pdbx_description
1 polymer ?
#
loop_
_entity_poly.entity_id
_entity_poly.type
_entity_poly.pdbx_seq_one_letter_code
_entity_poly.pdbx_strand_id
1 'polypeptide(L)'
;MGSGSGSGKSGTCYCNGKKMVEDENQKAKRIVEMKVENLRRNVPGGEMLLDHDQLLVHTADYILFLKNQLHVLETILKLHRQP
;
A
#
# COMPACT_ATOMS: atom_id res chain seq x y z
N MET A 1 -27.91 4.39 66.50
CA MET A 1 -27.48 3.04 66.04
C MET A 1 -26.66 3.27 64.78
N GLY A 2 -25.33 3.12 64.89
CA GLY A 2 -24.40 3.38 63.79
C GLY A 2 -23.94 2.11 63.09
N SER A 3 -23.16 2.33 62.02
CA SER A 3 -22.13 1.47 61.42
C SER A 3 -22.64 0.15 60.78
N GLY A 4 -22.22 -0.29 59.59
CA GLY A 4 -21.16 0.09 58.66
C GLY A 4 -20.81 -1.16 57.80
N SER A 5 -19.98 -0.97 56.76
CA SER A 5 -19.26 -2.00 55.96
C SER A 5 -20.09 -2.69 54.87
N GLY A 6 -19.64 -2.89 53.62
CA GLY A 6 -18.33 -2.77 52.97
C GLY A 6 -18.20 -3.89 51.90
N SER A 7 -17.31 -3.71 50.92
CA SER A 7 -16.81 -4.71 49.94
C SER A 7 -17.66 -4.85 48.66
N GLY A 8 -17.23 -4.39 47.48
CA GLY A 8 -16.11 -4.92 46.67
C GLY A 8 -16.69 -5.90 45.63
N LYS A 9 -16.58 -5.69 44.32
CA LYS A 9 -15.37 -5.96 43.54
C LYS A 9 -15.40 -5.24 42.20
N SER A 10 -14.32 -4.50 41.95
CA SER A 10 -13.82 -4.16 40.63
C SER A 10 -13.64 -5.43 39.80
N GLY A 11 -14.34 -5.51 38.68
CA GLY A 11 -14.09 -6.46 37.61
C GLY A 11 -13.74 -5.69 36.35
N THR A 12 -12.64 -4.95 36.36
CA THR A 12 -12.08 -4.44 35.10
C THR A 12 -11.64 -5.64 34.26
N CYS A 13 -12.43 -5.95 33.24
CA CYS A 13 -12.16 -7.00 32.26
C CYS A 13 -10.93 -6.60 31.42
N TYR A 14 -9.80 -7.28 31.64
CA TYR A 14 -8.59 -7.13 30.83
C TYR A 14 -8.71 -7.95 29.54
N CYS A 15 -9.46 -7.45 28.57
CA CYS A 15 -9.56 -8.06 27.23
C CYS A 15 -9.45 -7.03 26.10
N ASN A 16 -8.55 -6.03 26.18
CA ASN A 16 -8.49 -4.95 25.16
C ASN A 16 -7.15 -4.76 24.42
N GLY A 17 -6.10 -5.54 24.70
CA GLY A 17 -4.80 -5.37 24.03
C GLY A 17 -4.72 -5.91 22.60
N LYS A 18 -5.42 -7.01 22.29
CA LYS A 18 -5.32 -7.69 20.97
C LYS A 18 -6.18 -7.05 19.87
N LYS A 19 -7.23 -6.33 20.25
CA LYS A 19 -8.27 -5.85 19.32
C LYS A 19 -7.86 -4.63 18.50
N MET A 20 -6.89 -3.83 18.97
CA MET A 20 -6.40 -2.64 18.26
C MET A 20 -5.43 -2.99 17.12
N VAL A 21 -4.58 -4.01 17.31
CA VAL A 21 -3.55 -4.40 16.32
C VAL A 21 -4.17 -5.09 15.09
N GLU A 22 -5.25 -5.84 15.27
CA GLU A 22 -5.97 -6.49 14.15
C GLU A 22 -6.61 -5.48 13.19
N ASP A 23 -7.12 -4.36 13.71
CA ASP A 23 -7.75 -3.31 12.88
C ASP A 23 -6.72 -2.58 12.01
N GLU A 24 -5.54 -2.30 12.55
CA GLU A 24 -4.44 -1.68 11.79
C GLU A 24 -3.91 -2.59 10.69
N ASN A 25 -3.74 -3.89 10.98
CA ASN A 25 -3.32 -4.85 9.97
C ASN A 25 -4.36 -5.01 8.84
N GLN A 26 -5.65 -5.05 9.21
CA GLN A 26 -6.74 -5.11 8.23
C GLN A 26 -6.84 -3.82 7.39
N LYS A 27 -6.55 -2.66 7.99
CA LYS A 27 -6.45 -1.40 7.27
C LYS A 27 -5.26 -1.38 6.30
N ALA A 28 -4.09 -1.85 6.73
CA ALA A 28 -2.90 -1.95 5.88
C ALA A 28 -3.16 -2.86 4.68
N LYS A 29 -3.79 -4.03 4.90
CA LYS A 29 -4.17 -4.96 3.83
C LYS A 29 -5.05 -4.29 2.77
N ARG A 30 -6.13 -3.59 3.18
CA ARG A 30 -7.02 -2.87 2.25
C ARG A 30 -6.29 -1.80 1.44
N ILE A 31 -5.35 -1.09 2.06
CA ILE A 31 -4.53 -0.08 1.36
C ILE A 31 -3.65 -0.74 0.30
N VAL A 32 -3.02 -1.88 0.63
CA VAL A 32 -2.19 -2.64 -0.31
C VAL A 32 -3.02 -3.13 -1.49
N GLU A 33 -4.18 -3.74 -1.23
CA GLU A 33 -5.10 -4.19 -2.28
C GLU A 33 -5.51 -3.05 -3.22
N MET A 34 -5.86 -1.89 -2.68
CA MET A 34 -6.20 -0.71 -3.47
C MET A 34 -5.00 -0.21 -4.30
N LYS A 35 -3.78 -0.23 -3.74
CA LYS A 35 -2.56 0.15 -4.45
C LYS A 35 -2.23 -0.83 -5.58
N VAL A 36 -2.41 -2.13 -5.36
CA VAL A 36 -2.22 -3.16 -6.40
C VAL A 36 -3.22 -2.99 -7.52
N GLU A 37 -4.50 -2.76 -7.20
CA GLU A 37 -5.54 -2.54 -8.21
C GLU A 37 -5.26 -1.27 -9.03
N ASN A 38 -4.84 -0.19 -8.37
CA ASN A 38 -4.40 1.01 -9.07
C ASN A 38 -3.18 0.75 -9.96
N LEU A 39 -2.23 -0.08 -9.51
CA LEU A 39 -1.06 -0.41 -10.31
C LEU A 39 -1.45 -1.16 -11.59
N ARG A 40 -2.35 -2.14 -11.49
CA ARG A 40 -2.86 -2.90 -12.65
C ARG A 40 -3.44 -1.99 -13.73
N ARG A 41 -4.20 -0.96 -13.33
CA ARG A 41 -4.84 0.00 -14.25
C ARG A 41 -3.86 1.00 -14.89
N ASN A 42 -2.73 1.26 -14.24
CA ASN A 42 -1.74 2.23 -14.72
C ASN A 42 -0.68 1.61 -15.63
N VAL A 43 -0.43 0.31 -15.49
CA VAL A 43 0.57 -0.39 -16.28
C VAL A 43 -0.11 -0.99 -17.51
N PRO A 44 0.34 -0.69 -18.75
CA PRO A 44 -0.25 -1.25 -19.96
C PRO A 44 -0.27 -2.78 -19.93
N GLY A 45 -1.47 -3.37 -20.07
CA GLY A 45 -1.69 -4.81 -20.00
C GLY A 45 -1.70 -5.39 -18.58
N GLY A 46 -1.60 -4.55 -17.55
CA GLY A 46 -1.55 -4.95 -16.15
C GLY A 46 -2.86 -5.58 -15.64
N GLU A 47 -4.01 -5.27 -16.25
CA GLU A 47 -5.29 -5.89 -15.89
C GLU A 47 -5.33 -7.40 -16.16
N MET A 48 -4.51 -7.89 -17.11
CA MET A 48 -4.42 -9.31 -17.45
C MET A 48 -3.50 -10.10 -16.50
N LEU A 49 -2.70 -9.41 -15.67
CA LEU A 49 -1.74 -10.04 -14.76
C LEU A 49 -2.39 -10.33 -13.41
N LEU A 50 -2.91 -11.54 -13.26
CA LEU A 50 -3.53 -12.01 -12.01
C LEU A 50 -2.51 -12.21 -10.88
N ASP A 51 -1.29 -12.60 -11.21
CA ASP A 51 -0.21 -12.82 -10.28
C ASP A 51 0.51 -11.50 -9.89
N HIS A 52 0.81 -11.34 -8.60
CA HIS A 52 1.39 -10.10 -8.07
C HIS A 52 2.86 -9.96 -8.44
N ASP A 53 3.62 -11.06 -8.45
CA ASP A 53 5.05 -11.01 -8.77
C ASP A 53 5.24 -10.67 -10.24
N GLN A 54 4.45 -11.27 -11.13
CA GLN A 54 4.42 -10.92 -12.54
C GLN A 54 4.03 -9.45 -12.76
N LEU A 55 3.03 -8.93 -12.04
CA LEU A 55 2.66 -7.52 -12.11
C LEU A 55 3.83 -6.61 -11.72
N LEU A 56 4.57 -6.94 -10.67
CA LEU A 56 5.72 -6.15 -10.21
C LEU A 56 6.89 -6.18 -11.21
N VAL A 57 7.21 -7.35 -11.78
CA VAL A 57 8.25 -7.48 -12.81
C VAL A 57 7.87 -6.68 -14.05
N HIS A 58 6.64 -6.86 -14.55
CA HIS A 58 6.14 -6.13 -15.72
C HIS A 58 6.11 -4.61 -15.48
N THR A 59 5.78 -4.18 -14.25
CA THR A 59 5.86 -2.77 -13.84
C THR A 59 7.30 -2.26 -13.94
N ALA A 60 8.28 -3.03 -13.49
CA ALA A 60 9.69 -2.63 -13.54
C ALA A 60 10.17 -2.47 -15.00
N ASP A 61 9.80 -3.40 -15.87
CA ASP A 61 10.08 -3.31 -17.31
C ASP A 61 9.43 -2.07 -17.93
N TYR A 62 8.18 -1.78 -17.57
CA TYR A 62 7.49 -0.58 -18.05
C TYR A 62 8.15 0.72 -17.57
N ILE A 63 8.61 0.79 -16.31
CA ILE A 63 9.38 1.94 -15.80
C ILE A 63 10.67 2.13 -16.60
N LEU A 64 11.39 1.03 -16.89
CA LEU A 64 12.61 1.10 -17.70
C LEU A 64 12.31 1.59 -19.12
N PHE A 65 11.25 1.09 -19.73
CA PHE A 65 10.79 1.53 -21.04
C PHE A 65 10.49 3.04 -21.09
N LEU A 66 9.76 3.57 -20.10
CA LEU A 66 9.47 5.00 -20.00
C LEU A 66 10.74 5.84 -19.83
N LYS A 67 11.69 5.38 -19.01
CA LYS A 67 12.99 6.06 -18.85
C LYS A 67 13.76 6.11 -20.16
N ASN A 68 13.77 5.03 -20.92
CA ASN A 68 14.44 4.97 -22.22
C ASN A 68 13.79 5.93 -23.22
N GLN A 69 12.45 6.01 -23.27
CA GLN A 69 11.76 6.99 -24.11
C GLN A 69 12.15 8.42 -23.77
N LEU A 70 12.11 8.78 -22.48
CA LEU A 70 12.50 10.12 -22.03
C LEU A 70 13.95 10.44 -22.41
N HIS A 71 14.86 9.49 -22.24
CA HIS A 71 16.26 9.66 -22.60
C HIS A 71 16.45 9.92 -24.11
N VAL A 72 15.74 9.19 -24.96
CA VAL A 72 15.75 9.40 -26.42
C VAL A 72 15.22 10.79 -26.77
N LEU A 73 14.06 11.18 -26.22
CA LEU A 73 13.49 12.51 -26.47
C LEU A 73 14.45 13.63 -26.03
N GLU A 74 15.05 13.52 -24.85
CA GLU A 74 16.01 14.49 -24.34
C GLU A 74 17.24 14.59 -25.25
N THR A 75 17.73 13.46 -25.75
CA THR A 75 18.86 13.42 -26.69
C THR A 75 18.52 14.09 -28.01
N ILE A 76 17.35 13.80 -28.59
CA ILE A 76 16.87 14.45 -29.82
C ILE A 76 16.76 15.96 -29.61
N LEU A 77 16.19 16.41 -28.48
CA LEU A 77 16.07 17.83 -28.18
C LEU A 77 17.42 18.53 -28.03
N LYS A 78 18.44 17.85 -27.50
CA LYS A 78 19.81 18.38 -27.41
C LYS A 78 20.44 18.54 -28.79
N LEU A 79 20.28 17.54 -29.66
CA LEU A 79 20.79 17.59 -31.04
C LEU A 79 20.11 18.70 -31.85
N HIS A 80 18.79 18.84 -31.74
CA HIS A 80 18.05 19.90 -32.42
C HIS A 80 18.31 21.32 -31.88
N ARG A 81 18.92 21.45 -30.69
CA ARG A 81 19.29 22.73 -30.08
C ARG A 81 20.75 23.13 -30.33
N GLN A 82 21.55 22.29 -31.00
CA GLN A 82 22.89 22.70 -31.41
C GLN A 82 22.79 23.59 -32.67
N PRO A 83 23.43 24.77 -32.68
CA PRO A 83 23.46 25.68 -33.84
C PRO A 83 24.23 25.11 -35.02
#